data_AF-A0A925XZM3-F1
#
_entry.id   AF-A0A925XZM3-F1
#
_cell.length_a   1.000
_cell.length_b   1.000
_cell.length_c   1.000
_cell.angle_alpha   90.00
_cell.angle_beta   90.00
_cell.angle_gamma   90.00
#
_symmetry.space_group_name_H-M   'P 1'
#
loop_
_entity.id
_entity.type
_entity.pdbx_description
1 polymer ?
#
loop_
_entity_poly.entity_id
_entity_poly.type
_entity_poly.pdbx_seq_one_letter_code
_entity_poly.pdbx_strand_id
1 'polypeptide(L)'
;MIIGIDATSVMGHSGIEVYARELIRGISALQLDDVKLVLLGRRRRGNQLTEFFGDQVEVRPVIPHDLMLGEHLRPISRILQNIIWKSNTRDVDIVHMPGNALWRLPSNKYVVTIHDVFPLMP
;
A
#
# COMPACT_ATOMS: atom_id res chain seq x y z
N MET A 1 2.36 14.21 -8.96
CA MET A 1 2.70 12.77 -8.99
C MET A 1 1.92 12.05 -7.90
N ILE A 2 1.29 10.92 -8.22
CA ILE A 2 0.53 10.09 -7.28
C ILE A 2 1.31 8.81 -7.00
N ILE A 3 1.74 8.62 -5.76
CA ILE A 3 2.44 7.40 -5.31
C ILE A 3 1.44 6.52 -4.55
N GLY A 4 1.14 5.35 -5.12
CA GLY A 4 0.40 4.30 -4.45
C GLY A 4 1.31 3.45 -3.57
N ILE A 5 0.84 3.06 -2.39
CA ILE A 5 1.61 2.25 -1.44
C ILE A 5 0.77 1.05 -0.98
N ASP A 6 1.34 -0.17 -1.03
CA ASP A 6 0.71 -1.34 -0.40
C ASP A 6 0.79 -1.22 1.13
N ALA A 7 -0.30 -0.78 1.73
CA ALA A 7 -0.47 -0.65 3.18
C ALA A 7 -1.17 -1.87 3.81
N THR A 8 -1.24 -3.01 3.11
CA THR A 8 -1.96 -4.18 3.65
C THR A 8 -1.24 -4.90 4.80
N SER A 9 0.06 -4.66 4.98
CA SER A 9 0.90 -5.23 6.03
C SER A 9 1.50 -4.19 6.99
N VAL A 10 1.51 -2.89 6.67
CA VAL A 10 2.23 -1.85 7.44
C VAL A 10 1.78 -1.68 8.90
N MET A 11 0.59 -2.18 9.25
CA MET A 11 0.10 -2.23 10.65
C MET A 11 0.51 -3.50 11.39
N GLY A 12 1.47 -4.27 10.88
CA GLY A 12 2.08 -5.39 11.58
C GLY A 12 3.22 -4.96 12.50
N HIS A 13 3.98 -5.96 12.96
CA HIS A 13 5.01 -5.83 13.98
C HIS A 13 6.39 -6.32 13.51
N SER A 14 6.52 -6.80 12.27
CA SER A 14 7.83 -7.18 11.73
C SER A 14 8.68 -5.93 11.45
N GLY A 15 10.00 -6.08 11.49
CA GLY A 15 10.93 -4.95 11.28
C GLY A 15 10.68 -4.20 9.97
N ILE A 16 10.37 -4.93 8.88
CA ILE A 16 10.06 -4.32 7.57
C ILE A 16 8.74 -3.53 7.59
N GLU A 17 7.72 -4.03 8.30
CA GLU A 17 6.44 -3.34 8.43
C GLU A 17 6.57 -2.05 9.26
N VAL A 18 7.35 -2.11 10.35
CA VAL A 18 7.64 -0.94 11.20
C VAL A 18 8.43 0.10 10.40
N TYR A 19 9.50 -0.32 9.71
CA TYR A 19 10.29 0.55 8.87
C TYR A 19 9.46 1.22 7.77
N ALA A 20 8.68 0.45 7.03
CA ALA A 20 7.81 0.99 5.97
C ALA A 20 6.80 2.00 6.54
N ARG A 21 6.21 1.70 7.71
CA ARG A 21 5.28 2.60 8.39
C ARG A 21 5.92 3.94 8.76
N GLU A 22 7.11 3.92 9.35
CA GLU A 22 7.82 5.16 9.71
C GLU A 22 8.33 5.93 8.47
N LEU A 23 8.72 5.23 7.39
CA LEU A 23 9.08 5.87 6.12
C LEU A 23 7.89 6.61 5.52
N ILE A 24 6.73 5.95 5.42
CA ILE A 24 5.50 6.57 4.90
C ILE A 24 5.14 7.80 5.73
N ARG A 25 5.23 7.69 7.06
CA ARG A 25 4.96 8.78 7.99
C ARG A 25 5.94 9.95 7.80
N GLY A 26 7.22 9.66 7.59
CA GLY A 26 8.23 10.68 7.30
C GLY A 26 7.94 11.42 5.99
N ILE A 27 7.63 10.68 4.92
CA ILE A 27 7.31 11.27 3.61
C ILE A 27 6.02 12.08 3.68
N SER A 28 4.97 11.59 4.35
CA SER A 28 3.71 12.32 4.48
C SER A 28 3.88 13.63 5.26
N ALA A 29 4.75 13.63 6.26
CA ALA A 29 5.04 14.81 7.07
C ALA A 29 5.83 15.90 6.31
N LEU A 30 6.59 15.53 5.27
CA LEU A 30 7.33 16.49 4.45
C LEU A 30 6.44 17.36 3.55
N GLN A 31 5.17 16.99 3.36
CA GLN A 31 4.18 17.74 2.57
C GLN A 31 4.73 18.25 1.23
N LEU A 32 5.31 17.35 0.44
CA LEU A 32 5.81 17.68 -0.89
C LEU A 32 4.62 18.12 -1.78
N ASP A 33 4.55 19.40 -2.14
CA ASP A 33 3.40 20.01 -2.84
C ASP A 33 2.96 19.26 -4.10
N ASP A 34 3.92 18.64 -4.81
CA ASP A 34 3.67 17.92 -6.06
C ASP A 34 3.45 16.41 -5.89
N VAL A 35 3.44 15.89 -4.66
CA VAL A 35 3.34 14.45 -4.37
C VAL A 35 2.11 14.13 -3.53
N LYS A 36 1.21 13.33 -4.10
CA LYS A 36 0.06 12.76 -3.39
C LYS A 36 0.34 11.31 -3.02
N LEU A 37 0.20 10.97 -1.74
CA LEU A 37 0.32 9.60 -1.27
C LEU A 37 -1.06 8.93 -1.18
N VAL A 38 -1.15 7.71 -1.72
CA VAL A 38 -2.35 6.87 -1.66
C VAL A 38 -2.00 5.54 -1.00
N LEU A 39 -2.61 5.23 0.14
CA LEU A 39 -2.40 3.99 0.89
C LEU A 39 -3.49 2.97 0.55
N LEU A 40 -3.12 1.87 -0.11
CA LEU A 40 -4.02 0.76 -0.37
C LEU A 40 -3.98 -0.24 0.80
N GLY A 41 -5.04 -0.24 1.60
CA GLY A 41 -5.12 -0.98 2.85
C GLY A 41 -6.10 -2.14 2.84
N ARG A 42 -6.02 -2.98 3.88
CA ARG A 42 -7.07 -3.97 4.15
C ARG A 42 -8.33 -3.28 4.61
N ARG A 43 -9.51 -3.74 4.15
CA ARG A 43 -10.81 -3.15 4.51
C ARG A 43 -11.05 -3.03 6.01
N ARG A 44 -10.68 -4.05 6.80
CA ARG A 44 -10.82 -4.04 8.27
C ARG A 44 -9.87 -3.08 9.00
N ARG A 45 -8.82 -2.59 8.34
CA ARG A 45 -7.79 -1.72 8.94
C ARG A 45 -7.89 -0.27 8.46
N GLY A 46 -8.96 0.11 7.75
CA GLY A 46 -9.13 1.47 7.23
C GLY A 46 -9.03 2.53 8.31
N ASN A 47 -9.83 2.40 9.38
CA ASN A 47 -9.83 3.36 10.48
C ASN A 47 -8.45 3.48 11.15
N GLN A 48 -7.75 2.35 11.34
CA GLN A 48 -6.41 2.34 11.93
C GLN A 48 -5.38 3.05 11.05
N LEU A 49 -5.47 2.86 9.72
CA LEU A 49 -4.60 3.55 8.77
C LEU A 49 -4.88 5.05 8.75
N THR A 50 -6.16 5.45 8.71
CA THR A 50 -6.57 6.86 8.73
C THR A 50 -6.17 7.53 10.04
N GLU A 51 -6.36 6.88 11.18
CA GLU A 51 -5.96 7.41 12.49
C GLU A 51 -4.44 7.58 12.60
N PHE A 52 -3.66 6.62 12.08
CA PHE A 52 -2.21 6.65 12.20
C PHE A 52 -1.55 7.69 11.27
N PHE A 53 -2.00 7.78 10.02
CA PHE A 53 -1.39 8.66 9.02
C PHE A 53 -2.09 10.02 8.87
N GLY A 54 -3.30 10.17 9.41
CA GLY A 54 -4.09 11.39 9.31
C GLY A 54 -4.53 11.73 7.88
N ASP A 55 -4.89 13.00 7.68
CA ASP A 55 -5.44 13.50 6.41
C ASP A 55 -4.35 13.81 5.35
N GLN A 56 -3.08 13.61 5.68
CA GLN A 56 -1.95 13.83 4.77
C GLN A 56 -1.88 12.79 3.64
N VAL A 57 -2.58 11.67 3.79
CA VAL A 57 -2.59 10.56 2.84
C VAL A 57 -4.02 10.16 2.49
N GLU A 58 -4.25 9.76 1.24
CA GLU A 58 -5.52 9.18 0.86
C GLU A 58 -5.53 7.68 1.22
N VAL A 59 -6.40 7.26 2.14
CA VAL A 59 -6.53 5.84 2.51
C VAL A 59 -7.62 5.17 1.67
N ARG A 60 -7.25 4.11 0.96
CA ARG A 60 -8.15 3.22 0.19
C ARG A 60 -8.23 1.84 0.85
N PRO A 61 -9.10 1.63 1.85
CA PRO A 61 -9.21 0.36 2.57
C PRO A 61 -10.11 -0.62 1.81
N VAL A 62 -9.68 -1.05 0.63
CA VAL A 62 -10.51 -1.83 -0.30
C VAL A 62 -10.15 -3.30 -0.36
N ILE A 63 -8.97 -3.69 0.14
CA ILE A 63 -8.44 -5.04 -0.05
C ILE A 63 -9.09 -6.01 0.96
N PRO A 64 -9.81 -7.06 0.51
CA PRO A 64 -10.38 -8.06 1.41
C PRO A 64 -9.32 -9.01 1.99
N HIS A 65 -9.71 -9.79 3.00
CA HIS A 65 -8.85 -10.82 3.59
C HIS A 65 -8.72 -12.05 2.66
N ASP A 66 -7.56 -12.71 2.64
CA ASP A 66 -7.31 -13.96 1.90
C ASP A 66 -8.33 -15.07 2.21
N LEU A 67 -8.85 -15.07 3.44
CA LEU A 67 -9.78 -16.06 3.95
C LEU A 67 -11.23 -15.55 4.02
N MET A 68 -11.57 -14.46 3.33
CA MET A 68 -12.94 -13.90 3.35
C MET A 68 -13.98 -14.93 2.88
N LEU A 69 -13.62 -15.80 1.93
CA LEU A 69 -14.46 -16.86 1.40
C LEU A 69 -14.18 -18.24 2.05
N GLY A 70 -13.39 -18.28 3.13
CA GLY A 70 -12.88 -19.51 3.73
C GLY A 70 -11.59 -20.04 3.09
N GLU A 71 -10.99 -21.07 3.70
CA GLU A 71 -9.69 -21.61 3.29
C GLU A 71 -9.73 -22.28 1.90
N HIS A 72 -10.77 -23.06 1.63
CA HIS A 72 -10.93 -23.77 0.35
C HIS A 72 -11.06 -22.82 -0.85
N LEU A 73 -11.59 -21.61 -0.63
CA LEU A 73 -11.79 -20.59 -1.67
C LEU A 73 -10.71 -19.50 -1.63
N ARG A 74 -9.61 -19.71 -0.90
CA ARG A 74 -8.47 -18.79 -0.85
C ARG A 74 -7.94 -18.37 -2.23
N PRO A 75 -7.82 -19.26 -3.25
CA PRO A 75 -7.41 -18.85 -4.58
C PRO A 75 -8.35 -17.82 -5.21
N ILE A 76 -9.67 -17.99 -5.02
CA ILE A 76 -10.68 -17.06 -5.52
C ILE A 76 -10.57 -15.71 -4.81
N SER A 77 -10.41 -15.72 -3.48
CA SER A 77 -10.15 -14.50 -2.71
C SER A 77 -8.92 -13.74 -3.21
N ARG A 78 -7.87 -14.44 -3.63
CA ARG A 78 -6.65 -13.81 -4.21
C ARG A 78 -6.91 -13.23 -5.59
N ILE A 79 -7.67 -13.91 -6.45
CA ILE A 79 -8.07 -13.38 -7.76
C ILE A 79 -8.86 -12.08 -7.56
N LEU A 80 -9.85 -12.09 -6.66
CA LEU A 80 -10.64 -10.90 -6.34
C LEU A 80 -9.76 -9.76 -5.80
N GLN A 81 -8.86 -10.05 -4.87
CA GLN A 81 -7.91 -9.06 -4.36
C GLN A 81 -7.05 -8.47 -5.47
N ASN A 82 -6.59 -9.27 -6.43
CA ASN A 82 -5.79 -8.78 -7.57
C ASN A 82 -6.61 -7.86 -8.49
N ILE A 83 -7.88 -8.20 -8.75
CA ILE A 83 -8.79 -7.35 -9.53
C ILE A 83 -9.00 -6.00 -8.83
N ILE A 84 -9.31 -6.03 -7.53
CA ILE A 84 -9.51 -4.81 -6.73
C ILE A 84 -8.22 -3.99 -6.69
N TRP A 85 -7.07 -4.64 -6.46
CA TRP A 85 -5.77 -4.01 -6.46
C TRP A 85 -5.49 -3.27 -7.76
N LYS A 86 -5.61 -3.95 -8.91
CA LYS A 86 -5.43 -3.34 -10.23
C LYS A 86 -6.38 -2.18 -10.45
N SER A 87 -7.66 -2.32 -10.09
CA SER A 87 -8.62 -1.23 -10.26
C SER A 87 -8.27 0.01 -9.44
N ASN A 88 -7.71 -0.16 -8.24
CA ASN A 88 -7.38 0.94 -7.32
C ASN A 88 -5.94 1.47 -7.49
N THR A 89 -5.18 0.92 -8.43
CA THR A 89 -3.83 1.35 -8.80
C THR A 89 -3.74 1.81 -10.26
N ARG A 90 -4.87 2.01 -10.94
CA ARG A 90 -4.89 2.49 -12.34
C ARG A 90 -4.53 3.97 -12.46
N ASP A 91 -4.89 4.76 -11.45
CA ASP A 91 -4.73 6.21 -11.38
C ASP A 91 -3.47 6.65 -10.63
N VAL A 92 -2.63 5.71 -10.19
CA VAL A 92 -1.35 6.01 -9.55
C VAL A 92 -0.21 5.92 -10.57
N ASP A 93 0.75 6.84 -10.46
CA ASP A 93 1.90 6.94 -11.36
C ASP A 93 2.96 5.87 -11.02
N ILE A 94 3.16 5.62 -9.73
CA ILE A 94 4.14 4.67 -9.18
C ILE A 94 3.48 3.88 -8.05
N VAL A 95 3.82 2.60 -7.94
CA VAL A 95 3.39 1.73 -6.83
C VAL A 95 4.61 1.26 -6.04
N HIS A 96 4.65 1.58 -4.74
CA HIS A 96 5.60 1.05 -3.76
C HIS A 96 5.01 -0.15 -3.03
N MET A 97 5.76 -1.26 -2.99
CA MET A 97 5.36 -2.52 -2.38
C MET A 97 6.33 -2.88 -1.24
N PRO A 98 6.08 -2.41 -0.01
CA PRO A 98 7.01 -2.63 1.13
C PRO A 98 7.04 -4.09 1.62
N GLY A 99 6.07 -4.91 1.21
CA GLY A 99 5.94 -6.31 1.60
C GLY A 99 6.07 -7.27 0.43
N ASN A 100 6.23 -8.56 0.76
CA ASN A 100 6.37 -9.63 -0.21
C ASN A 100 4.98 -10.04 -0.78
N ALA A 101 4.39 -9.18 -1.61
CA ALA A 101 3.08 -9.41 -2.23
C ALA A 101 3.21 -9.87 -3.70
N LEU A 102 3.96 -10.95 -3.91
CA LEU A 102 4.31 -11.52 -5.23
C LEU A 102 3.13 -11.79 -6.18
N TRP A 103 1.90 -11.88 -5.65
CA TRP A 103 0.70 -12.20 -6.43
C TRP A 103 -0.16 -10.96 -6.80
N ARG A 104 0.22 -9.74 -6.35
CA ARG A 104 -0.48 -8.47 -6.62
C ARG A 104 0.32 -7.60 -7.58
N LEU A 105 0.54 -8.10 -8.79
CA LEU A 105 1.27 -7.32 -9.79
C LEU A 105 0.42 -6.12 -10.27
N PRO A 106 0.91 -4.87 -10.10
CA PRO A 106 0.21 -3.69 -10.59
C PRO A 106 0.17 -3.65 -12.12
N SER A 107 -0.73 -2.85 -12.69
CA SER A 107 -0.81 -2.65 -14.15
C SER A 107 0.14 -1.58 -14.68
N ASN A 108 0.66 -0.70 -13.83
CA ASN A 108 1.50 0.46 -14.18
C ASN A 108 2.98 0.24 -13.81
N LYS A 109 3.87 1.17 -14.18
CA LYS A 109 5.32 1.15 -13.89
C LYS A 109 5.54 0.93 -12.39
N TYR A 110 6.25 -0.13 -12.02
CA TYR A 110 6.46 -0.56 -10.64
C TYR A 110 7.88 -0.25 -10.16
N VAL A 111 7.99 0.16 -8.90
CA VAL A 111 9.27 0.23 -8.18
C VAL A 111 9.15 -0.72 -6.99
N VAL A 112 9.66 -1.95 -7.18
CA VAL A 112 9.79 -2.92 -6.09
C VAL A 112 11.07 -2.59 -5.36
N THR A 113 10.97 -1.77 -4.32
CA THR A 113 12.10 -1.50 -3.45
C THR A 113 11.77 -1.98 -2.05
N ILE A 114 12.32 -3.14 -1.69
CA ILE A 114 12.43 -3.57 -0.29
C ILE A 114 13.50 -2.69 0.42
N HIS A 115 14.36 -1.99 -0.34
CA HIS A 115 15.53 -1.28 0.21
C HIS A 115 15.86 0.13 -0.33
N ASP A 116 15.20 0.66 -1.36
CA ASP A 116 15.61 1.96 -1.94
C ASP A 116 14.44 2.92 -2.12
N VAL A 117 14.24 3.79 -1.14
CA VAL A 117 13.77 5.17 -1.41
C VAL A 117 14.85 6.08 -0.85
N PHE A 118 15.97 6.16 -1.56
CA PHE A 118 16.97 7.19 -1.27
C PHE A 118 16.48 8.49 -1.90
N PRO A 119 16.38 9.60 -1.15
CA PRO A 119 16.28 10.90 -1.78
C PRO A 119 17.57 11.12 -2.58
N LEU A 120 17.44 11.12 -3.91
CA LEU A 120 18.47 11.68 -4.77
C LEU A 120 18.38 13.20 -4.59
N MET A 121 19.11 13.72 -3.61
CA MET A 121 19.38 15.15 -3.55
C MET A 121 20.24 15.54 -4.78
N PRO A 122 20.06 16.75 -5.33
CA PRO A 122 20.78 17.22 -6.51
C PRO A 122 22.30 17.26 -6.31
#